data_AF-A0A7V2H787-F1
#
_entry.id   AF-A0A7V2H787-F1
#
_cell.length_a   1.000
_cell.length_b   1.000
_cell.length_c   1.000
_cell.angle_alpha   90.00
_cell.angle_beta   90.00
_cell.angle_gamma   90.00
#
_symmetry.space_group_name_H-M   'P 1'
#
loop_
_entity.id
_entity.type
_entity.pdbx_description
1 polymer ?
#
loop_
_entity_poly.entity_id
_entity_poly.type
_entity_poly.pdbx_seq_one_letter_code
_entity_poly.pdbx_strand_id
1 'polypeptide(L)'
;MFCGKFVKAAVLTAGGAVLVGGFVFGRDLLSYASTGAKAVKTAVRDNVPVEFELRRAKDLVEEILPEMQANIRLIAQQEVEIENLRADITRSEKSLAEEKVRLAALRDALNRPTATFTVAGIEYSRDQVKEELARRLELSTEADTVLAGKKRLLDNRTKSLAAAVQALNRTRAQKQTLQAQIAALESQHRLIVASSNNSSLQIDNSKLAQSEKLISQIRERLDVAERVLAHESRFVAPIQVNVIDETELKQKADEFLASSTASR
;
A
#
# COMPACT_ATOMS: atom_id res chain seq x y z
N MET A 1 32.00 -17.16 -52.95
CA MET A 1 33.03 -17.15 -51.87
C MET A 1 33.44 -15.72 -51.53
N PHE A 2 32.59 -14.91 -50.87
CA PHE A 2 32.90 -13.49 -50.59
C PHE A 2 32.28 -12.91 -49.30
N CYS A 3 31.85 -13.74 -48.33
CA CYS A 3 31.12 -13.24 -47.15
C CYS A 3 31.93 -13.15 -45.84
N GLY A 4 33.21 -13.55 -45.83
CA GLY A 4 34.03 -13.59 -44.61
C GLY A 4 34.96 -12.39 -44.35
N LYS A 5 35.24 -11.57 -45.37
CA LYS A 5 36.27 -10.51 -45.27
C LYS A 5 35.72 -9.15 -44.79
N PHE A 6 34.44 -8.85 -45.05
CA PHE A 6 33.83 -7.58 -44.67
C PHE A 6 33.46 -7.47 -43.18
N VAL A 7 33.09 -8.59 -42.54
CA VAL A 7 32.78 -8.60 -41.10
C VAL A 7 34.02 -8.32 -40.25
N LYS A 8 35.19 -8.83 -40.65
CA LYS A 8 36.46 -8.58 -39.93
C LYS A 8 36.94 -7.13 -40.09
N ALA A 9 36.69 -6.51 -41.25
CA ALA A 9 37.07 -5.11 -41.50
C ALA A 9 36.19 -4.12 -40.72
N ALA A 10 34.90 -4.40 -40.53
CA ALA A 10 33.97 -3.55 -39.78
C ALA A 10 34.24 -3.54 -38.27
N VAL A 11 34.64 -4.69 -37.69
CA VAL A 11 34.95 -4.78 -36.24
C VAL A 11 36.26 -4.08 -35.90
N LEU A 12 37.27 -4.13 -36.77
CA LEU A 12 38.56 -3.46 -36.57
C LEU A 12 38.50 -1.93 -36.73
N THR A 13 37.62 -1.44 -37.60
CA THR A 13 37.41 0.01 -37.77
C THR A 13 36.50 0.62 -36.70
N ALA A 14 35.52 -0.13 -36.19
CA ALA A 14 34.70 0.29 -35.05
C ALA A 14 35.47 0.28 -33.71
N GLY A 15 36.35 -0.72 -33.49
CA GLY A 15 37.16 -0.80 -32.28
C GLY A 15 38.28 0.26 -32.21
N GLY A 16 38.89 0.60 -33.36
CA GLY A 16 39.95 1.60 -33.43
C GLY A 16 39.48 3.04 -33.19
N ALA A 17 38.28 3.39 -33.66
CA ALA A 17 37.71 4.73 -33.46
C ALA A 17 37.31 5.00 -31.99
N VAL A 18 36.88 3.97 -31.26
CA VAL A 18 36.53 4.10 -29.83
C VAL A 18 37.78 4.23 -28.96
N LEU A 19 38.86 3.51 -29.28
CA LEU A 19 40.10 3.55 -28.49
C LEU A 19 40.96 4.80 -28.76
N VAL A 20 40.99 5.30 -30.00
CA VAL A 20 41.73 6.53 -30.32
C VAL A 20 40.94 7.78 -29.91
N GLY A 21 39.60 7.75 -30.01
CA GLY A 21 38.75 8.84 -29.51
C GLY A 21 38.71 8.95 -27.98
N GLY A 22 38.81 7.83 -27.27
CA GLY A 22 38.74 7.77 -25.80
C GLY A 22 40.01 8.17 -25.06
N PHE A 23 41.17 8.21 -25.72
CA PHE A 23 42.45 8.50 -25.05
C PHE A 23 42.92 9.96 -25.21
N VAL A 24 42.43 10.67 -26.24
CA VAL A 24 42.80 12.08 -26.51
C VAL A 24 41.84 13.08 -25.83
N PHE A 25 40.64 12.65 -25.45
CA PHE A 25 39.71 13.47 -24.68
C PHE A 25 39.52 12.89 -23.29
N GLY A 26 40.16 13.55 -22.32
CA GLY A 26 40.24 13.14 -20.93
C GLY A 26 38.90 13.02 -20.19
N ARG A 27 39.04 12.60 -18.93
CA ARG A 27 38.01 12.24 -17.93
C ARG A 27 36.92 13.28 -17.64
N ASP A 28 36.85 14.38 -18.39
CA ASP A 28 35.89 15.48 -18.19
C ASP A 28 34.63 15.38 -19.07
N LEU A 29 34.57 14.48 -20.06
CA LEU A 29 33.37 14.31 -20.90
C LEU A 29 32.23 13.51 -20.25
N LEU A 30 32.50 12.79 -19.14
CA LEU A 30 31.45 12.07 -18.40
C LEU A 30 30.47 13.02 -17.70
N SER A 31 30.87 14.28 -17.45
CA SER A 31 30.02 15.27 -16.77
C SER A 31 29.04 16.01 -17.69
N TYR A 32 29.17 15.91 -19.02
CA TYR A 32 28.25 16.56 -19.97
C TYR A 32 27.25 15.60 -20.61
N ALA A 33 27.60 14.32 -20.75
CA ALA A 33 26.69 13.30 -21.28
C ALA A 33 25.48 13.05 -20.34
N SER A 34 25.65 13.17 -19.02
CA SER A 34 24.58 12.97 -18.03
C SER A 34 23.56 14.11 -18.04
N THR A 35 23.96 15.33 -18.42
CA THR A 35 23.09 16.50 -18.53
C THR A 35 22.31 16.52 -19.85
N GLY A 36 22.92 16.08 -20.95
CA GLY A 36 22.25 15.95 -22.26
C GLY A 36 21.13 14.90 -22.27
N ALA A 37 21.33 13.75 -21.61
CA ALA A 37 20.30 12.70 -21.54
C ALA A 37 19.08 13.11 -20.68
N LYS A 38 19.28 13.92 -19.63
CA LYS A 38 18.17 14.48 -18.85
C LYS A 38 17.40 15.55 -19.63
N ALA A 39 18.08 16.46 -20.33
CA ALA A 39 17.42 17.50 -21.13
C ALA A 39 16.56 16.92 -22.27
N VAL A 40 17.04 15.89 -22.96
CA VAL A 40 16.26 15.20 -24.01
C VAL A 40 15.05 14.45 -23.43
N LYS A 41 15.20 13.77 -22.28
CA LYS A 41 14.09 13.06 -21.62
C LYS A 41 13.00 14.02 -21.10
N THR A 42 13.38 15.21 -20.63
CA THR A 42 12.44 16.23 -20.15
C THR A 42 11.76 16.96 -21.33
N ALA A 43 12.50 17.33 -22.39
CA ALA A 43 11.93 18.02 -23.55
C ALA A 43 10.94 17.16 -24.38
N VAL A 44 11.07 15.83 -24.34
CA VAL A 44 10.10 14.91 -24.97
C VAL A 44 8.85 14.71 -24.12
N ARG A 45 8.96 14.81 -22.78
CA ARG A 45 7.78 14.75 -21.90
C ARG A 45 6.86 15.96 -22.08
N ASP A 46 7.42 17.14 -22.32
CA ASP A 46 6.67 18.39 -22.47
C ASP A 46 5.98 18.55 -23.84
N ASN A 47 6.16 17.59 -24.77
CA ASN A 47 5.58 17.62 -26.13
C ASN A 47 4.68 16.41 -26.44
N VAL A 48 4.18 15.69 -25.44
CA VAL A 48 3.23 14.58 -25.68
C VAL A 48 1.86 15.19 -26.01
N PRO A 49 1.26 14.86 -27.18
CA PRO A 49 -0.07 15.37 -27.51
C PRO A 49 -1.12 14.89 -26.51
N VAL A 50 -2.04 15.77 -26.15
CA VAL A 50 -3.05 15.55 -25.09
C VAL A 50 -3.89 14.30 -25.35
N GLU A 51 -4.11 13.93 -26.61
CA GLU A 51 -4.85 12.72 -26.99
C GLU A 51 -4.14 11.44 -26.55
N PHE A 52 -2.80 11.43 -26.56
CA PHE A 52 -2.04 10.28 -26.06
C PHE A 52 -2.15 10.17 -24.54
N GLU A 53 -2.15 11.29 -23.82
CA GLU A 53 -2.34 11.28 -22.37
C GLU A 53 -3.75 10.84 -21.98
N LEU A 54 -4.78 11.29 -22.70
CA LEU A 54 -6.17 10.85 -22.49
C LEU A 54 -6.36 9.36 -22.78
N ARG A 55 -5.75 8.86 -23.86
CA ARG A 55 -5.77 7.41 -24.16
C ARG A 55 -5.06 6.62 -23.09
N ARG A 56 -3.88 7.06 -22.67
CA ARG A 56 -3.14 6.43 -21.57
C ARG A 56 -3.94 6.44 -20.26
N ALA A 57 -4.60 7.55 -19.93
CA ALA A 57 -5.45 7.64 -18.74
C ALA A 57 -6.61 6.63 -18.81
N LYS A 58 -7.22 6.47 -19.99
CA LYS A 58 -8.25 5.45 -20.23
C LYS A 58 -7.71 4.03 -20.05
N ASP A 59 -6.54 3.73 -20.63
CA ASP A 59 -5.91 2.41 -20.51
C ASP A 59 -5.60 2.08 -19.04
N LEU A 60 -5.05 3.03 -18.28
CA LEU A 60 -4.81 2.87 -16.83
C LEU A 60 -6.11 2.61 -16.04
N VAL A 61 -7.22 3.24 -16.43
CA VAL A 61 -8.53 2.99 -15.80
C VAL A 61 -9.09 1.62 -16.19
N GLU A 62 -8.79 1.11 -17.38
CA GLU A 62 -9.14 -0.24 -17.80
C GLU A 62 -8.31 -1.31 -17.08
N GLU A 63 -7.05 -1.03 -16.75
CA GLU A 63 -6.18 -1.89 -15.94
C GLU A 63 -6.71 -2.13 -14.51
N ILE A 64 -7.64 -1.31 -14.02
CA ILE A 64 -8.32 -1.53 -12.72
C ILE A 64 -9.27 -2.75 -12.78
N LEU A 65 -9.77 -3.13 -13.97
CA LEU A 65 -10.71 -4.24 -14.13
C LEU A 65 -10.18 -5.59 -13.63
N PRO A 66 -8.99 -6.07 -14.05
CA PRO A 66 -8.45 -7.34 -13.56
C PRO A 66 -8.26 -7.34 -12.03
N GLU A 67 -7.83 -6.24 -11.44
CA GLU A 67 -7.71 -6.12 -9.98
C GLU A 67 -9.07 -6.23 -9.27
N MET A 68 -10.10 -5.55 -9.81
CA MET A 68 -11.46 -5.69 -9.31
C MET A 68 -11.99 -7.12 -9.43
N GLN A 69 -11.71 -7.82 -10.55
CA GLN A 69 -12.10 -9.21 -10.73
C GLN A 69 -11.40 -10.14 -9.73
N ALA A 70 -10.11 -9.91 -9.45
CA ALA A 70 -9.39 -10.64 -8.42
C ALA A 70 -10.04 -10.41 -7.03
N ASN A 71 -10.38 -9.17 -6.70
CA ASN A 71 -11.06 -8.85 -5.44
C ASN A 71 -12.45 -9.49 -5.33
N ILE A 72 -13.23 -9.54 -6.43
CA ILE A 72 -14.52 -10.24 -6.48
C ILE A 72 -14.35 -11.74 -6.19
N ARG A 73 -13.32 -12.38 -6.78
CA ARG A 73 -13.04 -13.80 -6.52
C ARG A 73 -12.71 -14.06 -5.05
N LEU A 74 -11.91 -13.18 -4.43
CA LEU A 74 -11.58 -13.28 -3.00
C LEU A 74 -12.83 -13.11 -2.12
N ILE A 75 -13.72 -12.16 -2.46
CA ILE A 75 -15.01 -11.97 -1.77
C ILE A 75 -15.86 -13.24 -1.87
N ALA A 76 -15.99 -13.81 -3.07
CA ALA A 76 -16.78 -15.03 -3.27
C ALA A 76 -16.20 -16.23 -2.50
N GLN A 77 -14.87 -16.39 -2.48
CA GLN A 77 -14.21 -17.42 -1.66
C GLN A 77 -14.50 -17.23 -0.17
N GLN A 78 -14.40 -15.99 0.31
CA GLN A 78 -14.68 -15.65 1.70
C GLN A 78 -16.14 -15.93 2.09
N GLU A 79 -17.10 -15.70 1.18
CA GLU A 79 -18.51 -16.03 1.39
C GLU A 79 -18.72 -17.53 1.60
N VAL A 80 -18.10 -18.36 0.75
CA VAL A 80 -18.15 -19.83 0.89
C VAL A 80 -17.47 -20.28 2.19
N GLU A 81 -16.31 -19.71 2.54
CA GLU A 81 -15.65 -20.02 3.82
C GLU A 81 -16.51 -19.65 5.03
N ILE A 82 -17.24 -18.54 4.98
CA ILE A 82 -18.19 -18.13 6.02
C ILE A 82 -19.35 -19.11 6.11
N GLU A 83 -19.90 -19.55 4.97
CA GLU A 83 -20.99 -20.54 4.93
C GLU A 83 -20.55 -21.87 5.54
N ASN A 84 -19.38 -22.37 5.14
CA ASN A 84 -18.80 -23.59 5.70
C ASN A 84 -18.56 -23.45 7.21
N LEU A 85 -18.00 -22.32 7.66
CA LEU A 85 -17.76 -22.07 9.08
C LEU A 85 -19.07 -21.99 9.88
N ARG A 86 -20.15 -21.43 9.31
CA ARG A 86 -21.48 -21.44 9.93
C ARG A 86 -22.01 -22.86 10.09
N ALA A 87 -21.93 -23.67 9.03
CA ALA A 87 -22.35 -25.07 9.09
C ALA A 87 -21.55 -25.87 10.13
N ASP A 88 -20.25 -25.65 10.23
CA ASP A 88 -19.38 -26.26 11.23
C ASP A 88 -19.72 -25.82 12.66
N ILE A 89 -20.03 -24.54 12.87
CA ILE A 89 -20.49 -24.02 14.16
C ILE A 89 -21.80 -24.71 14.57
N THR A 90 -22.78 -24.78 13.67
CA THR A 90 -24.07 -25.45 13.96
C THR A 90 -23.87 -26.93 14.29
N ARG A 91 -22.96 -27.62 13.59
CA ARG A 91 -22.61 -29.02 13.90
C ARG A 91 -21.97 -29.13 15.29
N SER A 92 -20.98 -28.28 15.59
CA SER A 92 -20.32 -28.25 16.89
C SER A 92 -21.29 -27.93 18.03
N GLU A 93 -22.23 -27.00 17.84
CA GLU A 93 -23.29 -26.69 18.80
C GLU A 93 -24.17 -27.89 19.10
N LYS A 94 -24.60 -28.61 18.05
CA LYS A 94 -25.41 -29.82 18.19
C LYS A 94 -24.66 -30.91 18.96
N SER A 95 -23.42 -31.22 18.55
CA SER A 95 -22.59 -32.23 19.25
C SER A 95 -22.38 -31.87 20.72
N LEU A 96 -22.16 -30.59 21.03
CA LEU A 96 -21.96 -30.12 22.39
C LEU A 96 -23.25 -30.18 23.21
N ALA A 97 -24.41 -29.89 22.61
CA ALA A 97 -25.70 -30.04 23.27
C ALA A 97 -25.99 -31.51 23.62
N GLU A 98 -25.71 -32.44 22.69
CA GLU A 98 -25.82 -33.88 22.94
C GLU A 98 -24.88 -34.34 24.07
N GLU A 99 -23.64 -33.83 24.11
CA GLU A 99 -22.71 -34.14 25.18
C GLU A 99 -23.15 -33.59 26.53
N LYS A 100 -23.72 -32.38 26.58
CA LYS A 100 -24.30 -31.79 27.80
C LYS A 100 -25.43 -32.64 28.36
N VAL A 101 -26.28 -33.24 27.51
CA VAL A 101 -27.31 -34.19 27.94
C VAL A 101 -26.70 -35.46 28.54
N ARG A 102 -25.65 -36.02 27.91
CA ARG A 102 -24.93 -37.20 28.44
C ARG A 102 -24.26 -36.91 29.78
N LEU A 103 -23.62 -35.75 29.92
CA LEU A 103 -23.02 -35.29 31.17
C LEU A 103 -24.05 -35.14 32.29
N ALA A 104 -25.23 -34.57 31.98
CA ALA A 104 -26.32 -34.46 32.94
C ALA A 104 -26.80 -35.85 33.41
N ALA A 105 -26.94 -36.81 32.50
CA ALA A 105 -27.31 -38.18 32.85
C ALA A 105 -26.27 -38.87 33.76
N LEU A 106 -24.98 -38.71 33.48
CA LEU A 106 -23.89 -39.24 34.32
C LEU A 106 -23.88 -38.60 35.71
N ARG A 107 -24.05 -37.27 35.77
CA ARG A 107 -24.18 -36.54 37.04
C ARG A 107 -25.38 -37.05 37.85
N ASP A 108 -26.52 -37.19 37.20
CA ASP A 108 -27.77 -37.64 37.86
C ASP A 108 -27.68 -39.09 38.33
N ALA A 109 -26.93 -39.94 37.63
CA ALA A 109 -26.60 -41.29 38.11
C ALA A 109 -25.78 -41.23 39.41
N LEU A 110 -24.72 -40.41 39.47
CA LEU A 110 -23.88 -40.28 40.67
C LEU A 110 -24.59 -39.70 41.90
N ASN A 111 -25.69 -38.98 41.70
CA ASN A 111 -26.53 -38.44 42.78
C ASN A 111 -27.39 -39.52 43.46
N ARG A 112 -27.59 -40.69 42.83
CA ARG A 112 -28.33 -41.80 43.44
C ARG A 112 -27.43 -42.58 44.41
N PRO A 113 -27.92 -42.99 45.59
CA PRO A 113 -27.15 -43.77 46.56
C PRO A 113 -27.05 -45.25 46.13
N THR A 114 -26.43 -45.51 44.99
CA THR A 114 -26.25 -46.86 44.42
C THR A 114 -24.77 -47.16 44.24
N ALA A 115 -24.32 -48.35 44.61
CA ALA A 115 -22.89 -48.73 44.56
C ALA A 115 -22.42 -49.11 43.14
N THR A 116 -23.33 -49.64 42.32
CA THR A 116 -23.08 -50.08 40.94
C THR A 116 -24.11 -49.49 39.98
N PHE A 117 -23.69 -49.23 38.76
CA PHE A 117 -24.51 -48.68 37.68
C PHE A 117 -24.48 -49.61 36.48
N THR A 118 -25.64 -50.02 35.96
CA THR A 118 -25.72 -50.84 34.73
C THR A 118 -25.95 -49.95 33.52
N VAL A 119 -24.99 -49.96 32.59
CA VAL A 119 -25.14 -49.29 31.29
C VAL A 119 -24.90 -50.35 30.20
N ALA A 120 -25.88 -50.56 29.34
CA ALA A 120 -25.85 -51.57 28.26
C ALA A 120 -25.48 -53.01 28.74
N GLY A 121 -25.89 -53.39 29.96
CA GLY A 121 -25.63 -54.73 30.53
C GLY A 121 -24.24 -54.91 31.15
N ILE A 122 -23.40 -53.86 31.16
CA ILE A 122 -22.12 -53.85 31.86
C ILE A 122 -22.30 -53.10 33.19
N GLU A 123 -21.82 -53.70 34.27
CA GLU A 123 -21.78 -53.04 35.59
C GLU A 123 -20.55 -52.14 35.68
N TYR A 124 -20.79 -50.88 36.02
CA TYR A 124 -19.78 -49.88 36.29
C TYR A 124 -19.77 -49.55 37.78
N SER A 125 -18.58 -49.43 38.35
CA SER A 125 -18.42 -48.92 39.71
C SER A 125 -18.69 -47.41 39.74
N ARG A 126 -19.06 -46.89 40.91
CA ARG A 126 -19.24 -45.45 41.11
C ARG A 126 -17.98 -44.65 40.74
N ASP A 127 -16.80 -45.18 41.02
CA ASP A 127 -15.52 -44.53 40.69
C ASP A 127 -15.28 -44.46 39.18
N GLN A 128 -15.63 -45.51 38.44
CA GLN A 128 -15.55 -45.51 36.97
C GLN A 128 -16.48 -44.47 36.35
N VAL A 129 -17.70 -44.33 36.87
CA VAL A 129 -18.66 -43.31 36.41
C VAL A 129 -18.15 -41.89 36.74
N LYS A 130 -17.51 -41.70 37.89
CA LYS A 130 -16.91 -40.42 38.28
C LYS A 130 -15.73 -40.04 37.37
N GLU A 131 -14.85 -40.98 37.06
CA GLU A 131 -13.72 -40.76 36.15
C GLU A 131 -14.19 -40.42 34.73
N GLU A 132 -15.19 -41.16 34.23
CA GLU A 132 -15.78 -40.90 32.92
C GLU A 132 -16.49 -39.53 32.86
N LEU A 133 -17.19 -39.14 33.93
CA LEU A 133 -17.79 -37.81 34.04
C LEU A 133 -16.72 -36.72 34.00
N ALA A 134 -15.63 -36.87 34.76
CA ALA A 134 -14.53 -35.90 34.79
C ALA A 134 -13.89 -35.74 33.40
N ARG A 135 -13.56 -36.86 32.75
CA ARG A 135 -12.98 -36.88 31.40
C ARG A 135 -13.88 -36.20 30.37
N ARG A 136 -15.19 -36.51 30.38
CA ARG A 136 -16.15 -35.90 29.43
C ARG A 136 -16.37 -34.42 29.71
N LEU A 137 -16.38 -34.02 30.98
CA LEU A 137 -16.55 -32.62 31.36
C LEU A 137 -15.36 -31.79 30.87
N GLU A 138 -14.13 -32.30 31.01
CA GLU A 138 -12.92 -31.67 30.47
C GLU A 138 -13.00 -31.52 28.95
N LEU A 139 -13.28 -32.61 28.22
CA LEU A 139 -13.44 -32.60 26.77
C LEU A 139 -14.57 -31.65 26.31
N SER A 140 -15.70 -31.63 27.01
CA SER A 140 -16.82 -30.74 26.69
C SER A 140 -16.48 -29.28 26.97
N THR A 141 -15.67 -28.99 27.99
CA THR A 141 -15.21 -27.64 28.29
C THR A 141 -14.27 -27.15 27.20
N GLU A 142 -13.30 -27.99 26.80
CA GLU A 142 -12.41 -27.68 25.67
C GLU A 142 -13.22 -27.45 24.39
N ALA A 143 -14.17 -28.32 24.06
CA ALA A 143 -15.04 -28.16 22.90
C ALA A 143 -15.86 -26.85 22.93
N ASP A 144 -16.35 -26.42 24.10
CA ASP A 144 -17.04 -25.14 24.28
C ASP A 144 -16.10 -23.95 24.00
N THR A 145 -14.85 -24.00 24.46
CA THR A 145 -13.84 -22.97 24.17
C THR A 145 -13.52 -22.89 22.67
N VAL A 146 -13.38 -24.04 21.99
CA VAL A 146 -13.16 -24.11 20.54
C VAL A 146 -14.36 -23.53 19.79
N LEU A 147 -15.58 -23.87 20.20
CA LEU A 147 -16.80 -23.34 19.61
C LEU A 147 -16.89 -21.81 19.77
N ALA A 148 -16.55 -21.27 20.94
CA ALA A 148 -16.49 -19.83 21.17
C ALA A 148 -15.44 -19.17 20.25
N GLY A 149 -14.28 -19.81 20.06
CA GLY A 149 -13.26 -19.38 19.08
C GLY A 149 -13.79 -19.33 17.65
N LYS A 150 -14.48 -20.39 17.19
CA LYS A 150 -15.12 -20.42 15.86
C LYS A 150 -16.14 -19.31 15.67
N LYS A 151 -16.97 -19.02 16.69
CA LYS A 151 -17.95 -17.93 16.64
C LYS A 151 -17.29 -16.55 16.51
N ARG A 152 -16.20 -16.30 17.25
CA ARG A 152 -15.40 -15.07 17.11
C ARG A 152 -14.77 -14.96 15.73
N LEU A 153 -14.24 -16.06 15.19
CA LEU A 153 -13.70 -16.11 13.84
C LEU A 153 -14.78 -15.78 12.80
N LEU A 154 -15.99 -16.32 12.96
CA LEU A 154 -17.12 -16.03 12.08
C LEU A 154 -17.48 -14.55 12.08
N ASP A 155 -17.57 -13.93 13.26
CA ASP A 155 -17.86 -12.50 13.39
C ASP A 155 -16.78 -11.65 12.69
N ASN A 156 -15.50 -11.94 12.95
CA ASN A 156 -14.38 -11.25 12.32
C ASN A 156 -14.40 -11.41 10.78
N ARG A 157 -14.63 -12.62 10.28
CA ARG A 157 -14.71 -12.91 8.84
C ARG A 157 -15.88 -12.18 8.20
N THR A 158 -17.04 -12.12 8.86
CA THR A 158 -18.23 -11.42 8.37
C THR A 158 -17.98 -9.90 8.29
N LYS A 159 -17.36 -9.32 9.32
CA LYS A 159 -16.96 -7.90 9.32
C LYS A 159 -15.94 -7.59 8.22
N SER A 160 -14.94 -8.45 8.06
CA SER A 160 -13.93 -8.32 7.02
C SER A 160 -14.53 -8.40 5.62
N LEU A 161 -15.45 -9.35 5.37
CA LEU A 161 -16.19 -9.46 4.12
C LEU A 161 -16.98 -8.18 3.83
N ALA A 162 -17.72 -7.66 4.81
CA ALA A 162 -18.49 -6.43 4.65
C ALA A 162 -17.58 -5.23 4.28
N ALA A 163 -16.41 -5.12 4.93
CA ALA A 163 -15.42 -4.09 4.60
C ALA A 163 -14.86 -4.26 3.18
N ALA A 164 -14.55 -5.48 2.76
CA ALA A 164 -14.07 -5.78 1.41
C ALA A 164 -15.10 -5.43 0.34
N VAL A 165 -16.38 -5.79 0.55
CA VAL A 165 -17.49 -5.43 -0.35
C VAL A 165 -17.65 -3.91 -0.45
N GLN A 166 -17.57 -3.19 0.67
CA GLN A 166 -17.61 -1.73 0.65
C GLN A 166 -16.42 -1.12 -0.10
N ALA A 167 -15.21 -1.64 0.10
CA ALA A 167 -14.03 -1.18 -0.63
C ALA A 167 -14.18 -1.39 -2.14
N LEU A 168 -14.63 -2.58 -2.57
CA LEU A 168 -14.89 -2.87 -3.98
C LEU A 168 -15.91 -1.89 -4.59
N ASN A 169 -17.00 -1.61 -3.88
CA ASN A 169 -18.02 -0.65 -4.34
C ASN A 169 -17.46 0.77 -4.46
N ARG A 170 -16.63 1.21 -3.51
CA ARG A 170 -15.93 2.50 -3.58
C ARG A 170 -15.00 2.57 -4.80
N THR A 171 -14.21 1.53 -5.04
CA THR A 171 -13.33 1.45 -6.22
C THR A 171 -14.12 1.50 -7.52
N ARG A 172 -15.25 0.79 -7.60
CA ARG A 172 -16.14 0.84 -8.78
C ARG A 172 -16.68 2.24 -9.04
N ALA A 173 -17.12 2.93 -8.00
CA ALA A 173 -17.61 4.31 -8.11
C ALA A 173 -16.49 5.27 -8.55
N GLN A 174 -15.29 5.17 -7.94
CA GLN A 174 -14.13 5.97 -8.33
C GLN A 174 -13.75 5.74 -9.80
N LYS A 175 -13.73 4.47 -10.25
CA LYS A 175 -13.49 4.13 -11.64
C LYS A 175 -14.49 4.82 -12.57
N GLN A 176 -15.79 4.74 -12.28
CA GLN A 176 -16.82 5.37 -13.08
C GLN A 176 -16.66 6.90 -13.14
N THR A 177 -16.30 7.52 -12.01
CA THR A 177 -15.99 8.95 -11.96
C THR A 177 -14.80 9.32 -12.84
N LEU A 178 -13.71 8.55 -12.79
CA LEU A 178 -12.53 8.77 -13.65
C LEU A 178 -12.88 8.61 -15.14
N GLN A 179 -13.69 7.61 -15.49
CA GLN A 179 -14.17 7.42 -16.87
C GLN A 179 -14.99 8.63 -17.35
N ALA A 180 -15.89 9.15 -16.52
CA ALA A 180 -16.67 10.34 -16.85
C ALA A 180 -15.80 11.59 -17.02
N GLN A 181 -14.78 11.76 -16.17
CA GLN A 181 -13.82 12.87 -16.27
C GLN A 181 -13.00 12.80 -17.56
N ILE A 182 -12.49 11.61 -17.90
CA ILE A 182 -11.75 11.39 -19.15
C ILE A 182 -12.64 11.72 -20.36
N ALA A 183 -13.89 11.24 -20.37
CA ALA A 183 -14.84 11.53 -21.45
C ALA A 183 -15.15 13.04 -21.57
N ALA A 184 -15.27 13.75 -20.45
CA ALA A 184 -15.46 15.20 -20.44
C ALA A 184 -14.23 15.94 -21.02
N LEU A 185 -13.02 15.56 -20.62
CA LEU A 185 -11.77 16.12 -21.13
C LEU A 185 -11.59 15.83 -22.63
N GLU A 186 -11.92 14.63 -23.09
CA GLU A 186 -11.92 14.30 -24.52
C GLU A 186 -12.88 15.19 -25.32
N SER A 187 -14.07 15.49 -24.77
CA SER A 187 -15.04 16.38 -25.42
C SER A 187 -14.51 17.82 -25.47
N GLN A 188 -13.93 18.32 -24.38
CA GLN A 188 -13.31 19.65 -24.33
C GLN A 188 -12.17 19.77 -25.33
N HIS A 189 -11.30 18.76 -25.40
CA HIS A 189 -10.21 18.70 -26.35
C HIS A 189 -10.70 18.75 -27.80
N ARG A 190 -11.73 17.96 -28.15
CA ARG A 190 -12.35 17.99 -29.49
C ARG A 190 -12.89 19.37 -29.86
N LEU A 191 -13.53 20.07 -28.92
CA LEU A 191 -14.03 21.43 -29.15
C LEU A 191 -12.90 22.42 -29.40
N ILE A 192 -11.81 22.34 -28.63
CA ILE A 192 -10.63 23.20 -28.81
C ILE A 192 -10.02 22.97 -30.20
N VAL A 193 -9.76 21.72 -30.58
CA VAL A 193 -9.20 21.38 -31.91
C VAL A 193 -10.11 21.86 -33.05
N ALA A 194 -11.43 21.68 -32.93
CA ALA A 194 -12.39 22.18 -33.92
C ALA A 194 -12.40 23.72 -34.02
N SER A 195 -12.18 24.41 -32.90
CA SER A 195 -12.11 25.88 -32.86
C SER A 195 -10.78 26.41 -33.40
N SER A 196 -9.67 25.73 -33.12
CA SER A 196 -8.33 26.06 -33.63
C SER A 196 -8.23 25.90 -35.15
N ASN A 197 -8.93 24.92 -35.73
CA ASN A 197 -8.93 24.70 -37.17
C ASN A 197 -9.76 25.75 -37.95
N ASN A 198 -10.60 26.53 -37.28
CA ASN A 198 -11.40 27.61 -37.88
C ASN A 198 -10.75 29.01 -37.77
N SER A 199 -9.57 29.13 -37.15
CA SER A 199 -8.86 30.42 -37.07
C SER A 199 -7.81 30.55 -38.17
N SER A 200 -8.22 30.97 -39.37
CA SER A 200 -7.32 31.54 -40.39
C SER A 200 -6.95 33.00 -40.10
N LEU A 201 -6.87 33.39 -38.83
CA LEU A 201 -6.37 34.71 -38.41
C LEU A 201 -4.91 34.54 -37.96
N GLN A 202 -4.00 34.64 -38.93
CA GLN A 202 -2.59 34.90 -38.67
C GLN A 202 -2.47 36.29 -38.02
N ILE A 203 -2.55 36.33 -36.69
CA ILE A 203 -1.97 37.43 -35.92
C ILE A 203 -0.78 36.82 -35.18
N ASP A 204 0.40 37.29 -35.54
CA ASP A 204 1.68 36.76 -35.09
C ASP A 204 1.97 37.19 -33.63
N ASN A 205 1.15 36.67 -32.70
CA ASN A 205 1.27 36.86 -31.25
C ASN A 205 2.45 36.08 -30.65
N SER A 206 3.14 35.27 -31.46
CA SER A 206 4.26 34.41 -31.05
C SER A 206 5.43 35.23 -30.49
N LYS A 207 5.72 36.39 -31.09
CA LYS A 207 6.82 37.27 -30.66
C LYS A 207 6.45 38.12 -29.45
N LEU A 208 5.18 38.50 -29.32
CA LEU A 208 4.69 39.32 -28.21
C LEU A 208 4.56 38.46 -26.94
N ALA A 209 4.02 37.24 -27.06
CA ALA A 209 3.97 36.27 -25.96
C ALA A 209 5.38 35.77 -25.55
N GLN A 210 6.31 35.58 -26.50
CA GLN A 210 7.70 35.27 -26.17
C GLN A 210 8.37 36.43 -25.42
N SER A 211 8.10 37.68 -25.80
CA SER A 211 8.62 38.86 -25.12
C SER A 211 8.02 39.04 -23.72
N GLU A 212 6.71 38.85 -23.56
CA GLU A 212 6.05 38.89 -22.24
C GLU A 212 6.54 37.77 -21.31
N LYS A 213 6.74 36.56 -21.84
CA LYS A 213 7.29 35.43 -21.09
C LYS A 213 8.74 35.70 -20.66
N LEU A 214 9.56 36.26 -21.55
CA LEU A 214 10.94 36.66 -21.22
C LEU A 214 10.96 37.73 -20.12
N ILE A 215 10.10 38.75 -20.22
CA ILE A 215 9.98 39.82 -19.21
C ILE A 215 9.50 39.25 -17.87
N SER A 216 8.52 38.34 -17.87
CA SER A 216 8.03 37.67 -16.66
C SER A 216 9.12 36.83 -16.00
N GLN A 217 9.91 36.09 -16.78
CA GLN A 217 11.03 35.30 -16.26
C GLN A 217 12.15 36.19 -15.69
N ILE A 218 12.41 37.35 -16.31
CA ILE A 218 13.37 38.33 -15.77
C ILE A 218 12.85 38.91 -14.45
N ARG A 219 11.56 39.25 -14.36
CA ARG A 219 10.93 39.72 -13.11
C ARG A 219 10.98 38.67 -12.00
N GLU A 220 10.65 37.42 -12.29
CA GLU A 220 10.70 36.32 -11.33
C GLU A 220 12.12 36.07 -10.82
N ARG A 221 13.12 36.14 -11.71
CA ARG A 221 14.54 36.05 -11.32
C ARG A 221 14.99 37.23 -10.45
N LEU A 222 14.51 38.44 -10.73
CA LEU A 222 14.81 39.61 -9.91
C LEU A 222 14.17 39.52 -8.52
N ASP A 223 12.91 39.08 -8.44
CA ASP A 223 12.17 38.89 -7.18
C ASP A 223 12.76 37.76 -6.33
N VAL A 224 13.21 36.67 -6.97
CA VAL A 224 13.95 35.60 -6.29
C VAL A 224 15.32 36.11 -5.83
N ALA A 225 16.05 36.88 -6.64
CA ALA A 225 17.33 37.47 -6.23
C ALA A 225 17.17 38.46 -5.07
N GLU A 226 16.11 39.28 -5.08
CA GLU A 226 15.77 40.20 -3.99
C GLU A 226 15.37 39.43 -2.72
N ARG A 227 14.57 38.37 -2.84
CA ARG A 227 14.25 37.48 -1.71
C ARG A 227 15.48 36.74 -1.20
N VAL A 228 16.37 36.26 -2.06
CA VAL A 228 17.62 35.61 -1.66
C VAL A 228 18.53 36.61 -0.95
N LEU A 229 18.66 37.85 -1.41
CA LEU A 229 19.41 38.90 -0.69
C LEU A 229 18.75 39.28 0.65
N ALA A 230 17.42 39.33 0.71
CA ALA A 230 16.67 39.56 1.95
C ALA A 230 16.75 38.37 2.92
N HIS A 231 16.94 37.15 2.41
CA HIS A 231 17.16 35.95 3.21
C HIS A 231 18.63 35.77 3.60
N GLU A 232 19.59 36.10 2.75
CA GLU A 232 21.03 36.06 3.03
C GLU A 232 21.42 37.13 4.06
N SER A 233 20.79 38.31 4.03
CA SER A 233 20.91 39.30 5.13
C SER A 233 20.31 38.82 6.45
N ARG A 234 19.40 37.83 6.43
CA ARG A 234 18.92 37.10 7.63
C ARG A 234 19.84 35.94 8.05
N PHE A 235 20.69 35.42 7.16
CA PHE A 235 21.66 34.35 7.45
C PHE A 235 23.07 34.84 7.79
N VAL A 236 23.34 36.15 7.70
CA VAL A 236 24.45 36.79 8.43
C VAL A 236 23.99 37.20 9.83
N ALA A 237 23.42 36.25 10.57
CA ALA A 237 23.45 36.27 12.02
C ALA A 237 24.60 35.33 12.42
N PRO A 238 25.66 35.81 13.10
CA PRO A 238 26.75 34.95 13.51
C PRO A 238 26.21 33.83 14.39
N ILE A 239 26.65 32.60 14.10
CA ILE A 239 26.42 31.41 14.91
C ILE A 239 26.89 31.71 16.33
N GLN A 240 25.97 31.91 17.26
CA GLN A 240 26.30 31.86 18.68
C GLN A 240 26.53 30.39 19.03
N VAL A 241 27.80 30.03 19.18
CA VAL A 241 28.21 28.78 19.81
C VAL A 241 27.77 28.86 21.26
N ASN A 242 26.70 28.15 21.61
CA ASN A 242 26.27 27.97 22.98
C ASN A 242 27.34 27.12 23.68
N VAL A 243 28.29 27.77 24.34
CA VAL A 243 29.14 27.12 25.35
C VAL A 243 28.20 26.75 26.49
N ILE A 244 27.85 25.47 26.57
CA ILE A 244 27.19 24.95 27.76
C ILE A 244 28.22 25.03 28.88
N ASP A 245 27.98 25.90 29.86
CA ASP A 245 28.83 26.06 31.02
C ASP A 245 28.79 24.77 31.85
N GLU A 246 29.95 24.14 32.03
CA GLU A 246 30.15 22.88 32.76
C GLU A 246 29.63 22.98 34.22
N THR A 247 29.53 24.20 34.74
CA THR A 247 29.08 24.52 36.09
C THR A 247 27.56 24.38 36.24
N GLU A 248 26.76 24.79 35.25
CA GLU A 248 25.29 24.62 35.26
C GLU A 248 24.87 23.16 35.06
N LEU A 249 25.62 22.42 34.25
CA LEU A 249 25.40 21.00 34.01
C LEU A 249 25.64 20.16 35.28
N LYS A 250 26.69 20.48 36.05
CA LYS A 250 26.97 19.84 37.35
C LYS A 250 25.88 20.17 38.37
N GLN A 251 25.45 21.42 38.44
CA GLN A 251 24.38 21.82 39.37
C GLN A 251 23.04 21.14 39.07
N LYS A 252 22.66 21.01 37.79
CA LYS A 252 21.47 20.24 37.37
C LYS A 252 21.60 18.73 37.61
N ALA A 253 22.79 18.18 37.48
CA ALA A 253 23.03 16.76 37.78
C ALA A 253 22.94 16.48 39.29
N ASP A 254 23.46 17.38 40.12
CA ASP A 254 23.40 17.27 41.59
C ASP A 254 21.97 17.44 42.12
N GLU A 255 21.17 18.38 41.58
CA GLU A 255 19.74 18.50 41.91
C GLU A 255 18.93 17.25 41.52
N PHE A 256 19.20 16.68 40.35
CA PHE A 256 18.53 15.47 39.89
C PHE A 256 18.87 14.27 40.79
N LEU A 257 20.14 14.10 41.16
CA LEU A 257 20.58 13.04 42.06
C LEU A 257 20.03 13.20 43.48
N ALA A 258 19.95 14.43 44.00
CA ALA A 258 19.36 14.71 45.32
C ALA A 258 17.84 14.45 45.36
N SER A 259 17.12 14.72 44.25
CA SER A 259 15.68 14.44 44.13
C SER A 259 15.37 12.93 44.08
N SER A 260 16.31 12.11 43.59
CA SER A 260 16.16 10.66 43.49
C SER A 260 16.41 9.92 44.82
N THR A 261 17.12 10.53 45.78
CA THR A 261 17.36 9.96 47.11
C THR A 261 16.31 10.33 48.16
N ALA A 262 15.41 11.28 47.85
CA ALA A 262 14.32 11.70 48.73
C ALA A 262 12.99 10.92 48.52
N SER A 263 12.97 9.92 47.62
CA SER A 263 11.81 9.06 47.36
C SER A 263 12.10 7.58 47.64
N ARG A 264 12.67 7.29 48.82
CA ARG A 264 12.63 5.98 49.48
C ARG A 264 12.26 6.13 50.94
#